data_AF-A0A0N0PBY7-F1
#
_entry.id   AF-A0A0N0PBY7-F1
#
_cell.length_a   1.000
_cell.length_b   1.000
_cell.length_c   1.000
_cell.angle_alpha   90.00
_cell.angle_beta   90.00
_cell.angle_gamma   90.00
#
_symmetry.space_group_name_H-M   'P 1'
#
loop_
_entity.id
_entity.type
_entity.pdbx_description
1 polymer ?
#
loop_
_entity_poly.entity_id
_entity_poly.type
_entity_poly.pdbx_seq_one_letter_code
_entity_poly.pdbx_strand_id
1 'polypeptide(L)'
;MAEKTMPIFVPSEKPLKVIKWKVKQGAVVSHGQILFLYSDSSGKSSVPQKFKAACGGTILSIKVKEGDIAEPGGCVAELKECKHSTVMKEMCAECGSDLRKDERVKGEVASVPMVHSVPELKVSEELALKLGREDAERHLRNRKLVLLVDLDQTLVHTTNDNIPPNLKDVLHFFLRGPGNTGRWCHTRLRPRTKTFLESASKKYELHVCTFGARQYAHAVTELLDPEKKYFSHRILSRDEFFDARTKSANLKALFPCGDNMVCIIDDREDVWRHAANLIQVRPYSFFQSTGDINAPPPLVCKNIRRASKKRVSVAQGALFPCGDNMVCIIDDREDVWRHAANLIQVRPYSFFQSTGDINAPPPLDEKSKQETNNVKNGDQKSNQEMPTLDDEPEKKEETKDITKNYCTIN
;
A
#
# COMPACT_ATOMS: atom_id res chain seq x y z
N MET A 1 13.47 -27.54 -8.46
CA MET A 1 14.85 -27.36 -8.97
C MET A 1 15.79 -28.04 -7.98
N ALA A 2 16.73 -28.87 -8.44
CA ALA A 2 17.65 -29.58 -7.55
C ALA A 2 18.52 -28.57 -6.77
N GLU A 3 18.68 -28.80 -5.47
CA GLU A 3 19.53 -27.93 -4.64
C GLU A 3 20.99 -28.07 -5.10
N LYS A 4 21.61 -26.95 -5.48
CA LYS A 4 22.99 -26.93 -5.98
C LYS A 4 23.94 -27.15 -4.80
N THR A 5 24.28 -28.41 -4.57
CA THR A 5 25.26 -28.83 -3.56
C THR A 5 26.66 -28.82 -4.16
N MET A 6 27.62 -28.24 -3.43
CA MET A 6 29.03 -28.24 -3.79
C MET A 6 29.81 -29.16 -2.84
N PRO A 7 30.37 -30.26 -3.35
CA PRO A 7 31.28 -31.09 -2.56
C PRO A 7 32.59 -30.36 -2.30
N ILE A 8 33.03 -30.40 -1.05
CA ILE A 8 34.35 -29.94 -0.62
C ILE A 8 35.29 -31.15 -0.67
N PHE A 9 36.25 -31.12 -1.58
CA PHE A 9 37.23 -32.19 -1.75
C PHE A 9 38.53 -31.92 -0.98
N VAL A 10 39.31 -32.98 -0.76
CA VAL A 10 40.68 -32.86 -0.25
C VAL A 10 41.50 -31.95 -1.19
N PRO A 11 42.12 -30.86 -0.68
CA PRO A 11 42.82 -29.86 -1.49
C PRO A 11 44.24 -30.29 -1.92
N SER A 12 44.73 -31.42 -1.43
CA SER A 12 46.11 -31.89 -1.57
C SER A 12 46.16 -33.17 -2.42
N GLU A 13 47.22 -33.35 -3.20
CA GLU A 13 47.53 -34.63 -3.86
C GLU A 13 47.97 -35.72 -2.88
N LYS A 14 48.09 -35.39 -1.59
CA LYS A 14 48.44 -36.30 -0.51
C LYS A 14 47.29 -36.47 0.48
N PRO A 15 47.25 -37.59 1.23
CA PRO A 15 46.25 -37.80 2.26
C PRO A 15 46.29 -36.70 3.32
N LEU A 16 45.11 -36.17 3.61
CA LEU A 16 44.87 -35.05 4.50
C LEU A 16 44.37 -35.57 5.84
N LYS A 17 44.99 -35.16 6.95
CA LYS A 17 44.43 -35.40 8.29
C LYS A 17 43.67 -34.17 8.77
N VAL A 18 42.37 -34.32 9.08
CA VAL A 18 41.57 -33.24 9.65
C VAL A 18 41.93 -33.07 11.12
N ILE A 19 42.49 -31.93 11.49
CA ILE A 19 42.92 -31.66 12.88
C ILE A 19 41.75 -31.16 13.70
N LYS A 20 41.03 -30.15 13.19
CA LYS A 20 39.95 -29.50 13.93
C LYS A 20 38.98 -28.80 13.00
N TRP A 21 37.69 -29.05 13.20
CA TRP A 21 36.61 -28.29 12.57
C TRP A 21 36.39 -26.97 13.31
N LYS A 22 36.21 -25.90 12.53
CA LYS A 22 35.85 -24.56 13.03
C LYS A 22 34.36 -24.27 12.86
N VAL A 23 33.64 -25.15 12.17
CA VAL A 23 32.21 -25.05 11.89
C VAL A 23 31.53 -26.37 12.22
N LYS A 24 30.21 -26.33 12.42
CA LYS A 24 29.38 -27.51 12.67
C LYS A 24 28.50 -27.78 11.45
N GLN A 25 27.97 -28.99 11.34
CA GLN A 25 26.89 -29.27 10.40
C GLN A 25 25.70 -28.33 10.67
N GLY A 26 25.12 -27.78 9.61
CA GLY A 26 24.07 -26.74 9.66
C GLY A 26 24.59 -25.31 9.85
N ALA A 27 25.90 -25.11 10.04
CA ALA A 27 26.45 -23.76 10.19
C ALA A 27 26.45 -22.98 8.87
N VAL A 28 26.07 -21.71 8.94
CA VAL A 28 26.22 -20.75 7.83
C VAL A 28 27.64 -20.22 7.81
N VAL A 29 28.25 -20.15 6.63
CA VAL A 29 29.63 -19.75 6.43
C VAL A 29 29.73 -18.67 5.36
N SER A 30 30.65 -17.73 5.56
CA SER A 30 30.95 -16.67 4.59
C SER A 30 32.12 -17.04 3.68
N HIS A 31 32.21 -16.42 2.50
CA HIS A 31 33.38 -16.55 1.63
C HIS A 31 34.68 -16.25 2.38
N GLY A 32 35.67 -17.14 2.29
CA GLY A 32 36.96 -17.00 2.96
C GLY A 32 37.00 -17.41 4.43
N GLN A 33 35.87 -17.79 5.03
CA GLN A 33 35.81 -18.30 6.40
C GLN A 33 36.55 -19.63 6.52
N ILE A 34 37.32 -19.80 7.60
CA ILE A 34 38.05 -21.06 7.85
C ILE A 34 37.04 -22.13 8.27
N LEU A 35 36.99 -23.22 7.54
CA LEU A 35 36.09 -24.35 7.82
C LEU A 35 36.75 -25.36 8.75
N PHE A 36 37.98 -25.75 8.46
CA PHE A 36 38.75 -26.69 9.27
C PHE A 36 40.25 -26.48 9.12
N LEU A 37 40.99 -27.01 10.09
CA LEU A 37 42.45 -27.07 10.10
C LEU A 37 42.89 -28.48 9.69
N TYR A 38 43.96 -28.59 8.91
CA TYR A 38 44.46 -29.88 8.45
C TYR A 38 46.00 -29.92 8.38
N SER A 39 46.55 -31.12 8.36
CA SER A 39 47.97 -31.39 8.10
C SER A 39 48.13 -32.47 7.03
N ASP A 40 49.16 -32.33 6.20
CA ASP A 40 49.59 -33.41 5.32
C ASP A 40 50.22 -34.55 6.15
N SER A 41 49.93 -35.80 5.79
CA SER A 41 50.46 -37.01 6.45
C SER A 41 52.00 -37.14 6.40
N SER A 42 52.69 -36.28 5.65
CA SER A 42 54.15 -36.33 5.43
C SER A 42 55.01 -35.64 6.51
N GLY A 43 54.42 -35.05 7.56
CA GLY A 43 55.15 -34.57 8.75
C GLY A 43 56.12 -33.40 8.55
N LYS A 44 56.25 -32.84 7.34
CA LYS A 44 57.24 -31.79 7.01
C LYS A 44 56.86 -30.36 7.42
N SER A 45 55.62 -30.12 7.85
CA SER A 45 55.17 -28.83 8.38
C SER A 45 54.51 -29.03 9.73
N SER A 46 55.14 -28.53 10.79
CA SER A 46 54.57 -28.48 12.15
C SER A 46 53.40 -27.49 12.26
N VAL A 47 53.16 -26.67 11.23
CA VAL A 47 52.10 -25.66 11.22
C VAL A 47 50.85 -26.21 10.52
N PRO A 48 49.68 -26.22 11.18
CA PRO A 48 48.42 -26.63 10.58
C PRO A 48 47.97 -25.67 9.47
N GLN A 49 47.59 -26.22 8.32
CA GLN A 49 47.03 -25.48 7.20
C GLN A 49 45.54 -25.17 7.42
N LYS A 50 45.03 -24.12 6.78
CA LYS A 50 43.66 -23.61 6.94
C LYS A 50 42.88 -23.81 5.65
N PHE A 51 41.84 -24.63 5.68
CA PHE A 51 40.91 -24.71 4.57
C PHE A 51 39.87 -23.58 4.68
N LYS A 52 39.73 -22.77 3.63
CA LYS A 52 38.80 -21.63 3.59
C LYS A 52 37.63 -21.93 2.64
N ALA A 53 36.44 -21.48 3.00
CA ALA A 53 35.26 -21.59 2.16
C ALA A 53 35.44 -20.81 0.85
N ALA A 54 35.20 -21.46 -0.29
CA ALA A 54 35.29 -20.83 -1.61
C ALA A 54 34.08 -19.91 -1.93
N CYS A 55 32.97 -20.07 -1.21
CA CYS A 55 31.75 -19.29 -1.37
C CYS A 55 30.98 -19.27 -0.05
N GLY A 56 30.03 -18.33 0.06
CA GLY A 56 29.11 -18.29 1.20
C GLY A 56 28.01 -19.35 1.06
N GLY A 57 27.58 -19.96 2.16
CA GLY A 57 26.63 -21.05 2.11
C GLY A 57 26.36 -21.72 3.46
N THR A 58 25.69 -22.87 3.44
CA THR A 58 25.42 -23.67 4.64
C THR A 58 26.10 -25.03 4.54
N ILE A 59 26.78 -25.47 5.60
CA ILE A 59 27.39 -26.80 5.67
C ILE A 59 26.29 -27.85 5.84
N LEU A 60 26.01 -28.63 4.80
CA LEU A 60 24.96 -29.66 4.83
C LEU A 60 25.39 -30.91 5.58
N SER A 61 26.59 -31.39 5.30
CA SER A 61 27.10 -32.64 5.85
C SER A 61 28.62 -32.58 6.01
N ILE A 62 29.13 -33.15 7.11
CA ILE A 62 30.55 -33.35 7.36
C ILE A 62 30.81 -34.86 7.26
N LYS A 63 31.64 -35.28 6.30
CA LYS A 63 31.89 -36.69 6.00
C LYS A 63 33.13 -37.25 6.71
N VAL A 64 34.02 -36.37 7.18
CA VAL A 64 35.31 -36.73 7.80
C VAL A 64 35.40 -36.10 9.19
N LYS A 65 35.65 -36.91 10.22
CA LYS A 65 35.70 -36.44 11.61
C LYS A 65 37.10 -35.91 11.97
N GLU A 66 37.19 -35.22 13.09
CA GLU A 66 38.49 -34.77 13.64
C GLU A 66 39.36 -35.99 13.97
N GLY A 67 40.59 -35.99 13.48
CA GLY A 67 41.53 -37.09 13.62
C GLY A 67 41.57 -38.05 12.42
N ASP A 68 40.54 -38.06 11.57
CA ASP A 68 40.46 -38.94 10.42
C ASP A 68 41.37 -38.46 9.27
N ILE A 69 41.80 -39.42 8.44
CA ILE A 69 42.59 -39.19 7.22
C ILE A 69 41.67 -39.35 6.01
N ALA A 70 41.64 -38.36 5.14
CA ALA A 70 40.92 -38.37 3.88
C ALA A 70 41.90 -38.48 2.70
N GLU A 71 41.62 -39.42 1.80
CA GLU A 71 42.42 -39.65 0.60
C GLU A 71 42.24 -38.53 -0.44
N PRO A 72 43.24 -38.27 -1.30
CA PRO A 72 43.13 -37.31 -2.40
C PRO A 72 41.88 -37.55 -3.25
N GLY A 73 41.15 -36.48 -3.57
CA GLY A 73 39.87 -36.57 -4.29
C GLY A 73 38.68 -37.02 -3.43
N GLY A 74 38.89 -37.39 -2.16
CA GLY A 74 37.83 -37.69 -1.21
C GLY A 74 36.98 -36.47 -0.86
N CYS A 75 35.68 -36.67 -0.69
CA CYS A 75 34.75 -35.62 -0.27
C CYS A 75 34.79 -35.48 1.27
N VAL A 76 35.19 -34.30 1.74
CA VAL A 76 35.35 -33.98 3.16
C VAL A 76 34.04 -33.48 3.77
N ALA A 77 33.30 -32.65 3.02
CA ALA A 77 32.02 -32.09 3.43
C ALA A 77 31.19 -31.66 2.21
N GLU A 78 29.91 -31.40 2.41
CA GLU A 78 29.02 -30.82 1.40
C GLU A 78 28.54 -29.44 1.84
N LEU A 79 28.62 -28.48 0.94
CA LEU A 79 28.19 -27.11 1.16
C LEU A 79 27.06 -26.77 0.19
N LYS A 80 25.96 -26.22 0.71
CA LYS A 80 24.89 -25.63 -0.08
C LYS A 80 25.23 -24.17 -0.34
N GLU A 81 25.39 -23.81 -1.61
CA GLU A 81 25.68 -22.43 -2.03
C GLU A 81 24.53 -21.50 -1.60
N CYS A 82 24.87 -20.32 -1.10
CA CYS A 82 23.88 -19.30 -0.77
C CYS A 82 23.25 -18.75 -2.06
N LYS A 83 21.92 -18.67 -2.09
CA LYS A 83 21.19 -18.05 -3.22
C LYS A 83 21.06 -16.53 -3.09
N HIS A 84 21.43 -15.97 -1.95
CA HIS A 84 21.26 -14.56 -1.63
C HIS A 84 19.81 -14.07 -1.77
N SER A 85 18.86 -14.90 -1.32
CA SER A 85 17.42 -14.61 -1.40
C SER A 85 16.96 -13.41 -0.59
N THR A 86 17.72 -13.01 0.43
CA THR A 86 17.43 -11.82 1.24
C THR A 86 18.67 -10.92 1.30
N VAL A 87 18.51 -9.65 0.93
CA VAL A 87 19.59 -8.66 0.84
C VAL A 87 19.19 -7.39 1.58
N MET A 88 20.11 -6.88 2.39
CA MET A 88 19.98 -5.61 3.09
C MET A 88 21.19 -4.75 2.76
N LYS A 89 21.00 -3.55 2.18
CA LYS A 89 22.10 -2.63 1.82
C LYS A 89 23.24 -3.30 1.05
N GLU A 90 22.88 -4.10 0.04
CA GLU A 90 23.83 -4.85 -0.81
C GLU A 90 24.64 -5.94 -0.08
N MET A 91 24.23 -6.31 1.13
CA MET A 91 24.78 -7.43 1.89
C MET A 91 23.75 -8.55 2.02
N CYS A 92 24.17 -9.79 1.78
CA CYS A 92 23.30 -10.94 1.98
C CYS A 92 23.03 -11.13 3.49
N ALA A 93 21.75 -11.17 3.87
CA ALA A 93 21.33 -11.36 5.25
C ALA A 93 21.54 -12.80 5.76
N GLU A 94 21.74 -13.76 4.85
CA GLU A 94 21.95 -15.16 5.17
C GLU A 94 23.44 -15.46 5.38
N CYS A 95 24.29 -15.25 4.37
CA CYS A 95 25.71 -15.62 4.43
C CYS A 95 26.67 -14.46 4.72
N GLY A 96 26.18 -13.22 4.83
CA GLY A 96 26.99 -12.03 5.10
C GLY A 96 27.87 -11.56 3.93
N SER A 97 27.69 -12.13 2.73
CA SER A 97 28.48 -11.71 1.55
C SER A 97 28.11 -10.30 1.10
N ASP A 98 29.12 -9.51 0.75
CA ASP A 98 28.99 -8.20 0.13
C ASP A 98 28.83 -8.37 -1.39
N LEU A 99 27.61 -8.14 -1.89
CA LEU A 99 27.23 -8.42 -3.27
C LEU A 99 27.75 -7.37 -4.26
N ARG A 100 28.31 -6.24 -3.78
CA ARG A 100 28.91 -5.21 -4.65
C ARG A 100 30.15 -5.72 -5.39
N LYS A 101 30.80 -6.75 -4.86
CA LYS A 101 32.05 -7.31 -5.40
C LYS A 101 31.82 -8.54 -6.28
N ASP A 102 30.58 -9.01 -6.38
CA ASP A 102 30.27 -10.31 -6.94
C ASP A 102 29.53 -10.15 -8.28
N GLU A 103 30.29 -9.99 -9.37
CA GLU A 103 29.78 -9.88 -10.75
C GLU A 103 28.97 -11.12 -11.19
N ARG A 104 29.12 -12.26 -10.48
CA ARG A 104 28.52 -13.56 -10.84
C ARG A 104 27.03 -13.67 -10.51
N VAL A 105 26.46 -12.73 -9.75
CA VAL A 105 25.14 -12.89 -9.12
C VAL A 105 24.00 -12.14 -9.85
N LYS A 106 24.20 -11.64 -11.07
CA LYS A 106 23.18 -10.79 -11.76
C LYS A 106 21.83 -11.47 -12.06
N GLY A 107 21.68 -12.79 -11.90
CA GLY A 107 20.51 -13.56 -12.35
C GLY A 107 19.46 -13.95 -11.30
N GLU A 108 19.81 -14.06 -10.02
CA GLU A 108 18.91 -14.55 -8.94
C GLU A 108 18.93 -13.68 -7.68
N VAL A 109 19.44 -12.45 -7.77
CA VAL A 109 19.56 -11.56 -6.59
C VAL A 109 18.23 -10.96 -6.21
N ALA A 110 18.05 -10.82 -4.89
CA ALA A 110 16.97 -10.09 -4.28
C ALA A 110 16.76 -8.69 -4.90
N SER A 111 15.58 -8.49 -5.49
CA SER A 111 15.23 -7.29 -6.25
C SER A 111 13.94 -6.61 -5.78
N VAL A 112 13.09 -7.33 -5.03
CA VAL A 112 11.77 -6.86 -4.62
C VAL A 112 11.85 -6.31 -3.19
N PRO A 113 11.54 -5.02 -2.94
CA PRO A 113 11.51 -4.48 -1.59
C PRO A 113 10.28 -5.02 -0.86
N MET A 114 10.48 -5.61 0.33
CA MET A 114 9.38 -6.22 1.10
C MET A 114 8.74 -5.29 2.12
N VAL A 115 9.48 -4.29 2.60
CA VAL A 115 9.04 -3.42 3.68
C VAL A 115 9.05 -1.98 3.19
N HIS A 116 7.87 -1.36 3.15
CA HIS A 116 7.68 0.03 2.72
C HIS A 116 8.61 1.03 3.43
N SER A 117 8.88 0.79 4.72
CA SER A 117 9.73 1.66 5.53
C SER A 117 11.24 1.40 5.39
N VAL A 118 11.64 0.31 4.71
CA VAL A 118 13.04 -0.10 4.52
C VAL A 118 13.23 -0.61 3.08
N PRO A 119 13.27 0.27 2.07
CA PRO A 119 13.45 -0.12 0.67
C PRO A 119 14.75 -0.86 0.38
N GLU A 120 15.75 -0.72 1.26
CA GLU A 120 17.04 -1.41 1.14
C GLU A 120 16.96 -2.89 1.50
N LEU A 121 15.86 -3.34 2.11
CA LEU A 121 15.56 -4.74 2.35
C LEU A 121 14.85 -5.32 1.13
N LYS A 122 15.60 -6.06 0.33
CA LYS A 122 15.11 -6.74 -0.86
C LYS A 122 15.06 -8.24 -0.63
N VAL A 123 14.13 -8.89 -1.29
CA VAL A 123 14.08 -10.36 -1.40
C VAL A 123 14.00 -10.80 -2.86
N SER A 124 14.30 -12.08 -3.11
CA SER A 124 14.12 -12.70 -4.42
C SER A 124 12.65 -12.76 -4.82
N GLU A 125 12.35 -12.78 -6.12
CA GLU A 125 10.97 -12.84 -6.61
C GLU A 125 10.23 -14.10 -6.10
N GLU A 126 10.90 -15.25 -6.03
CA GLU A 126 10.34 -16.48 -5.46
C GLU A 126 9.94 -16.30 -3.98
N LEU A 127 10.81 -15.69 -3.17
CA LEU A 127 10.54 -15.43 -1.76
C LEU A 127 9.44 -14.37 -1.60
N ALA A 128 9.43 -13.32 -2.43
CA ALA A 128 8.38 -12.31 -2.44
C ALA A 128 7.00 -12.91 -2.71
N LEU A 129 6.90 -13.83 -3.68
CA LEU A 129 5.65 -14.55 -3.97
C LEU A 129 5.24 -15.46 -2.81
N LYS A 130 6.19 -16.12 -2.15
CA LYS A 130 5.88 -16.95 -0.98
C LYS A 130 5.35 -16.10 0.18
N LEU A 131 6.04 -15.03 0.53
CA LEU A 131 5.61 -14.10 1.58
C LEU A 131 4.27 -13.45 1.25
N GLY A 132 4.06 -13.03 0.00
CA GLY A 132 2.79 -12.47 -0.45
C GLY A 132 1.61 -13.45 -0.33
N ARG A 133 1.83 -14.75 -0.58
CA ARG A 133 0.80 -15.79 -0.35
C ARG A 133 0.50 -15.97 1.14
N GLU A 134 1.51 -16.01 1.98
CA GLU A 134 1.34 -16.13 3.43
C GLU A 134 0.57 -14.93 4.03
N ASP A 135 0.86 -13.71 3.53
CA ASP A 135 0.12 -12.50 3.89
C ASP A 135 -1.33 -12.55 3.38
N ALA A 136 -1.55 -12.99 2.14
CA ALA A 136 -2.88 -13.19 1.59
C ALA A 136 -3.74 -14.13 2.45
N GLU A 137 -3.19 -15.28 2.82
CA GLU A 137 -3.87 -16.23 3.69
C GLU A 137 -4.11 -15.66 5.09
N ARG A 138 -3.15 -14.89 5.65
CA ARG A 138 -3.31 -14.20 6.93
C ARG A 138 -4.48 -13.22 6.88
N HIS A 139 -4.61 -12.45 5.81
CA HIS A 139 -5.73 -11.54 5.58
C HIS A 139 -7.06 -12.26 5.51
N LEU A 140 -7.14 -13.34 4.73
CA LEU A 140 -8.34 -14.17 4.62
C LEU A 140 -8.74 -14.80 5.96
N ARG A 141 -7.78 -15.37 6.71
CA ARG A 141 -8.02 -15.93 8.06
C ARG A 141 -8.59 -14.89 9.02
N ASN A 142 -8.08 -13.66 8.95
CA ASN A 142 -8.54 -12.54 9.78
C ASN A 142 -9.80 -11.86 9.23
N ARG A 143 -10.33 -12.32 8.08
CA ARG A 143 -11.43 -11.70 7.34
C ARG A 143 -11.20 -10.20 7.09
N LYS A 144 -9.97 -9.84 6.74
CA LYS A 144 -9.58 -8.48 6.39
C LYS A 144 -9.12 -8.40 4.94
N LEU A 145 -9.41 -7.27 4.30
CA LEU A 145 -8.79 -6.85 3.05
C LEU A 145 -7.66 -5.83 3.35
N VAL A 146 -7.00 -5.33 2.32
CA VAL A 146 -6.03 -4.23 2.45
C VAL A 146 -6.69 -2.95 1.92
N LEU A 147 -6.54 -1.83 2.64
CA LEU A 147 -6.98 -0.52 2.19
C LEU A 147 -5.77 0.41 2.05
N LEU A 148 -5.45 0.78 0.82
CA LEU A 148 -4.51 1.87 0.52
C LEU A 148 -5.24 3.20 0.65
N VAL A 149 -4.69 4.08 1.48
CA VAL A 149 -5.29 5.36 1.82
C VAL A 149 -4.36 6.49 1.43
N ASP A 150 -4.83 7.37 0.55
CA ASP A 150 -4.18 8.64 0.31
C ASP A 150 -4.42 9.66 1.44
N LEU A 151 -3.55 10.67 1.55
CA LEU A 151 -3.64 11.70 2.58
C LEU A 151 -4.27 13.00 2.05
N ASP A 152 -3.59 13.68 1.12
CA ASP A 152 -3.91 15.03 0.70
C ASP A 152 -5.19 15.06 -0.15
N GLN A 153 -6.15 15.90 0.21
CA GLN A 153 -7.49 15.93 -0.39
C GLN A 153 -8.29 14.61 -0.26
N THR A 154 -7.75 13.57 0.38
CA THR A 154 -8.46 12.34 0.72
C THR A 154 -8.90 12.32 2.18
N LEU A 155 -7.95 12.29 3.14
CA LEU A 155 -8.23 12.29 4.59
C LEU A 155 -7.95 13.63 5.25
N VAL A 156 -7.08 14.44 4.66
CA VAL A 156 -6.65 15.74 5.20
C VAL A 156 -6.57 16.77 4.09
N HIS A 157 -6.55 18.04 4.46
CA HIS A 157 -6.20 19.12 3.55
C HIS A 157 -5.15 19.99 4.23
N THR A 158 -4.01 20.21 3.57
CA THR A 158 -2.86 20.92 4.12
C THR A 158 -2.52 22.15 3.30
N THR A 159 -2.25 23.26 3.97
CA THR A 159 -1.70 24.47 3.36
C THR A 159 -0.38 24.89 4.00
N ASN A 160 0.47 25.56 3.22
CA ASN A 160 1.65 26.28 3.69
C ASN A 160 1.43 27.80 3.75
N ASP A 161 0.23 28.26 3.41
CA ASP A 161 -0.13 29.67 3.46
C ASP A 161 -0.17 30.18 4.90
N ASN A 162 0.05 31.48 5.07
CA ASN A 162 -0.13 32.13 6.36
C ASN A 162 -1.62 32.14 6.72
N ILE A 163 -1.99 31.38 7.73
CA ILE A 163 -3.34 31.34 8.27
C ILE A 163 -3.37 31.78 9.73
N PRO A 164 -4.55 32.19 10.26
CA PRO A 164 -4.68 32.50 11.68
C PRO A 164 -4.30 31.31 12.57
N PRO A 165 -3.49 31.51 13.63
CA PRO A 165 -3.00 30.43 14.48
C PRO A 165 -4.10 29.77 15.33
N ASN A 166 -5.26 30.42 15.46
CA ASN A 166 -6.41 29.97 16.24
C ASN A 166 -7.56 29.44 15.37
N LEU A 167 -7.28 29.07 14.12
CA LEU A 167 -8.31 28.54 13.22
C LEU A 167 -8.83 27.19 13.75
N LYS A 168 -10.13 27.12 14.01
CA LYS A 168 -10.76 25.96 14.65
C LYS A 168 -10.55 24.66 13.86
N ASP A 169 -10.21 23.59 14.56
CA ASP A 169 -9.95 22.23 14.03
C ASP A 169 -8.77 22.15 13.03
N VAL A 170 -7.88 23.14 13.02
CA VAL A 170 -6.66 23.11 12.22
C VAL A 170 -5.47 22.80 13.11
N LEU A 171 -4.67 21.83 12.68
CA LEU A 171 -3.47 21.36 13.36
C LEU A 171 -2.25 21.97 12.68
N HIS A 172 -1.25 22.36 13.47
CA HIS A 172 -0.06 23.04 12.98
C HIS A 172 1.18 22.22 13.33
N PHE A 173 2.04 21.99 12.34
CA PHE A 173 3.33 21.34 12.57
C PHE A 173 4.40 21.96 11.67
N PHE A 174 5.64 21.86 12.12
CA PHE A 174 6.79 22.40 11.41
C PHE A 174 7.61 21.26 10.80
N LEU A 175 7.86 21.33 9.49
CA LEU A 175 8.71 20.37 8.80
C LEU A 175 10.09 20.98 8.56
N ARG A 176 11.12 20.28 9.04
CA ARG A 176 12.53 20.69 8.89
C ARG A 176 13.22 19.78 7.87
N GLY A 177 13.58 20.34 6.73
CA GLY A 177 14.33 19.65 5.68
C GLY A 177 15.84 19.88 5.80
N PRO A 178 16.69 18.91 5.41
CA PRO A 178 18.12 19.12 5.30
C PRO A 178 18.42 20.28 4.32
N GLY A 179 19.12 21.32 4.77
CA GLY A 179 19.47 22.47 3.93
C GLY A 179 18.34 23.44 3.60
N ASN A 180 17.18 23.34 4.25
CA ASN A 180 16.05 24.25 4.07
C ASN A 180 15.71 24.94 5.42
N THR A 181 15.25 26.20 5.38
CA THR A 181 14.80 26.97 6.55
C THR A 181 13.58 26.35 7.25
N GLY A 182 12.97 25.33 6.64
CA GLY A 182 11.81 24.61 7.15
C GLY A 182 10.52 25.36 6.83
N ARG A 183 9.39 24.66 6.93
CA ARG A 183 8.08 25.23 6.57
C ARG A 183 7.01 24.85 7.57
N TRP A 184 6.16 25.82 7.89
CA TRP A 184 4.92 25.54 8.61
C TRP A 184 3.92 24.87 7.68
N CYS A 185 3.28 23.82 8.20
CA CYS A 185 2.19 23.12 7.54
C CYS A 185 0.96 23.21 8.45
N HIS A 186 -0.16 23.61 7.86
CA HIS A 186 -1.43 23.75 8.55
C HIS A 186 -2.42 22.77 7.96
N THR A 187 -2.84 21.79 8.75
CA THR A 187 -3.61 20.62 8.29
C THR A 187 -4.96 20.57 8.96
N ARG A 188 -6.03 20.45 8.18
CA ARG A 188 -7.37 20.13 8.69
C ARG A 188 -7.69 18.69 8.35
N LEU A 189 -8.17 17.92 9.33
CA LEU A 189 -8.68 16.58 9.07
C LEU A 189 -10.03 16.66 8.36
N ARG A 190 -10.31 15.72 7.45
CA ARG A 190 -11.64 15.55 6.89
C ARG A 190 -12.63 15.21 8.02
N PRO A 191 -13.85 15.78 8.02
CA PRO A 191 -14.83 15.45 9.05
C PRO A 191 -15.03 13.94 9.16
N ARG A 192 -15.10 13.44 10.40
CA ARG A 192 -15.30 12.01 10.74
C ARG A 192 -14.14 11.06 10.37
N THR A 193 -12.95 11.56 10.04
CA THR A 193 -11.78 10.71 9.74
C THR A 193 -11.49 9.69 10.85
N LYS A 194 -11.55 10.07 12.14
CA LYS A 194 -11.31 9.13 13.25
C LYS A 194 -12.29 7.96 13.27
N THR A 195 -13.58 8.24 13.12
CA THR A 195 -14.64 7.22 13.06
C THR A 195 -14.49 6.34 11.82
N PHE A 196 -14.10 6.93 10.69
CA PHE A 196 -13.79 6.20 9.46
C PHE A 196 -12.64 5.21 9.68
N LEU A 197 -11.50 5.66 10.20
CA LEU A 197 -10.34 4.79 10.46
C LEU A 197 -10.66 3.67 11.43
N GLU A 198 -11.37 3.96 12.52
CA GLU A 198 -11.81 2.96 13.48
C GLU A 198 -12.69 1.89 12.81
N SER A 199 -13.68 2.31 12.03
CA SER A 199 -14.60 1.40 11.35
C SER A 199 -13.91 0.58 10.26
N ALA A 200 -13.08 1.23 9.44
CA ALA A 200 -12.32 0.59 8.37
C ALA A 200 -11.33 -0.45 8.94
N SER A 201 -10.63 -0.13 10.03
CA SER A 201 -9.64 -1.03 10.65
C SER A 201 -10.20 -2.40 11.09
N LYS A 202 -11.52 -2.51 11.28
CA LYS A 202 -12.20 -3.77 11.60
C LYS A 202 -12.22 -4.75 10.43
N LYS A 203 -12.31 -4.23 9.19
CA LYS A 203 -12.42 -5.01 7.95
C LYS A 203 -11.19 -4.89 7.03
N TYR A 204 -10.32 -3.92 7.29
CA TYR A 204 -9.16 -3.64 6.46
C TYR A 204 -7.90 -3.51 7.30
N GLU A 205 -6.78 -3.99 6.77
CA GLU A 205 -5.46 -3.53 7.19
C GLU A 205 -5.14 -2.24 6.43
N LEU A 206 -4.87 -1.16 7.18
CA LEU A 206 -4.73 0.18 6.62
C LEU A 206 -3.27 0.48 6.29
N HIS A 207 -3.04 0.99 5.08
CA HIS A 207 -1.74 1.42 4.58
C HIS A 207 -1.87 2.83 4.03
N VAL A 208 -0.90 3.69 4.30
CA VAL A 208 -0.84 5.04 3.71
C VAL A 208 -0.04 5.00 2.42
N CYS A 209 -0.55 5.63 1.36
CA CYS A 209 0.14 5.81 0.09
C CYS A 209 -0.03 7.25 -0.39
N THR A 210 1.02 8.08 -0.25
CA THR A 210 0.95 9.52 -0.50
C THR A 210 2.12 10.01 -1.37
N PHE A 211 1.89 11.07 -2.16
CA PHE A 211 2.98 11.81 -2.82
C PHE A 211 3.69 12.81 -1.89
N GLY A 212 3.27 12.92 -0.63
CA GLY A 212 4.03 13.62 0.39
C GLY A 212 5.40 12.99 0.62
N ALA A 213 6.40 13.81 0.96
CA ALA A 213 7.70 13.32 1.41
C ALA A 213 7.56 12.55 2.74
N ARG A 214 8.54 11.70 3.07
CA ARG A 214 8.46 10.83 4.25
C ARG A 214 8.21 11.59 5.54
N GLN A 215 8.93 12.68 5.77
CA GLN A 215 8.75 13.52 6.97
C GLN A 215 7.32 14.08 7.09
N TYR A 216 6.71 14.46 5.98
CA TYR A 216 5.34 14.94 5.93
C TYR A 216 4.35 13.81 6.26
N ALA A 217 4.51 12.65 5.61
CA ALA A 217 3.65 11.49 5.83
C ALA A 217 3.66 11.05 7.30
N HIS A 218 4.85 11.00 7.93
CA HIS A 218 4.99 10.71 9.37
C HIS A 218 4.32 11.78 10.24
N ALA A 219 4.51 13.07 9.94
CA ALA A 219 3.87 14.13 10.72
C ALA A 219 2.34 14.07 10.66
N VAL A 220 1.77 13.86 9.46
CA VAL A 220 0.30 13.75 9.30
C VAL A 220 -0.25 12.48 9.93
N THR A 221 0.45 11.35 9.79
CA THR A 221 0.01 10.09 10.40
C THR A 221 0.08 10.13 11.92
N GLU A 222 1.06 10.80 12.52
CA GLU A 222 1.12 11.03 13.97
C GLU A 222 -0.08 11.86 14.47
N LEU A 223 -0.59 12.80 13.66
CA LEU A 223 -1.82 13.54 13.98
C LEU A 223 -3.10 12.70 13.83
N LEU A 224 -3.11 11.76 12.86
CA LEU A 224 -4.25 10.88 12.58
C LEU A 224 -4.35 9.70 13.56
N ASP A 225 -3.21 9.12 13.90
CA ASP A 225 -3.03 7.86 14.64
C ASP A 225 -1.87 7.96 15.65
N PRO A 226 -2.00 8.77 16.72
CA PRO A 226 -0.92 8.97 17.69
C PRO A 226 -0.46 7.67 18.39
N GLU A 227 -1.39 6.72 18.56
CA GLU A 227 -1.12 5.42 19.17
C GLU A 227 -0.56 4.38 18.18
N LYS A 228 -0.44 4.74 16.89
CA LYS A 228 0.06 3.87 15.81
C LYS A 228 -0.73 2.56 15.67
N LYS A 229 -2.02 2.61 16.03
CA LYS A 229 -2.96 1.48 16.04
C LYS A 229 -3.38 1.08 14.63
N TYR A 230 -3.51 2.05 13.73
CA TYR A 230 -4.10 1.89 12.40
C TYR A 230 -3.06 1.65 11.32
N PHE A 231 -2.01 2.48 11.27
CA PHE A 231 -1.03 2.45 10.18
C PHE A 231 0.29 1.81 10.59
N SER A 232 0.69 1.93 11.86
CA SER A 232 1.99 1.45 12.37
C SER A 232 3.14 1.92 11.46
N HIS A 233 3.79 1.01 10.73
CA HIS A 233 4.91 1.29 9.82
C HIS A 233 4.52 1.19 8.32
N ARG A 234 3.23 0.98 8.02
CA ARG A 234 2.70 0.79 6.66
C ARG A 234 2.45 2.13 5.98
N ILE A 235 3.53 2.88 5.76
CA ILE A 235 3.50 4.21 5.16
C ILE A 235 4.44 4.18 3.95
N LEU A 236 3.86 4.36 2.76
CA LEU A 236 4.57 4.56 1.52
C LEU A 236 4.46 6.03 1.11
N SER A 237 5.60 6.70 1.05
CA SER A 237 5.71 8.11 0.68
C SER A 237 6.37 8.25 -0.69
N ARG A 238 6.42 9.47 -1.21
CA ARG A 238 7.08 9.77 -2.49
C ARG A 238 8.54 9.34 -2.53
N ASP A 239 9.21 9.32 -1.38
CA ASP A 239 10.63 8.98 -1.28
C ASP A 239 10.89 7.50 -1.62
N GLU A 240 9.86 6.65 -1.53
CA GLU A 240 9.94 5.21 -1.84
C GLU A 240 9.25 4.84 -3.16
N PHE A 241 8.71 5.80 -3.91
CA PHE A 241 8.03 5.51 -5.17
C PHE A 241 9.02 5.23 -6.30
N PHE A 242 8.76 4.15 -7.06
CA PHE A 242 9.53 3.86 -8.28
C PHE A 242 9.31 4.88 -9.40
N ASP A 243 8.10 5.47 -9.46
CA ASP A 243 7.74 6.50 -10.42
C ASP A 243 7.20 7.72 -9.68
N ALA A 244 7.82 8.88 -9.90
CA ALA A 244 7.44 10.14 -9.28
C ALA A 244 6.03 10.63 -9.68
N ARG A 245 5.38 10.02 -10.68
CA ARG A 245 4.10 10.48 -11.22
C ARG A 245 2.93 9.49 -11.05
N THR A 246 3.20 8.24 -10.65
CA THR A 246 2.13 7.24 -10.50
C THR A 246 2.38 6.34 -9.31
N LYS A 247 1.31 6.07 -8.57
CA LYS A 247 1.33 5.16 -7.42
C LYS A 247 1.23 3.70 -7.86
N SER A 248 0.62 3.41 -9.02
CA SER A 248 0.40 2.06 -9.54
C SER A 248 1.68 1.25 -9.72
N ALA A 249 2.81 1.92 -10.00
CA ALA A 249 4.10 1.25 -10.15
C ALA A 249 4.52 0.49 -8.89
N ASN A 250 4.04 0.91 -7.71
CA ASN A 250 4.38 0.28 -6.44
C ASN A 250 3.53 -0.96 -6.16
N LEU A 251 2.31 -1.10 -6.74
CA LEU A 251 1.38 -2.18 -6.41
C LEU A 251 2.00 -3.57 -6.55
N LYS A 252 2.80 -3.80 -7.61
CA LYS A 252 3.47 -5.10 -7.81
C LYS A 252 4.50 -5.41 -6.72
N ALA A 253 5.17 -4.39 -6.18
CA ALA A 253 6.10 -4.56 -5.08
C ALA A 253 5.39 -4.77 -3.74
N LEU A 254 4.27 -4.06 -3.51
CA LEU A 254 3.50 -4.19 -2.27
C LEU A 254 2.73 -5.51 -2.20
N PHE A 255 2.22 -5.95 -3.36
CA PHE A 255 1.39 -7.14 -3.49
C PHE A 255 1.92 -8.03 -4.64
N PRO A 256 3.01 -8.79 -4.40
CA PRO A 256 3.63 -9.64 -5.42
C PRO A 256 2.67 -10.67 -6.03
N CYS A 257 1.62 -11.07 -5.28
CA CYS A 257 0.60 -12.03 -5.71
C CYS A 257 -0.61 -11.39 -6.42
N GLY A 258 -0.57 -10.08 -6.68
CA GLY A 258 -1.67 -9.32 -7.26
C GLY A 258 -2.50 -8.54 -6.23
N ASP A 259 -3.36 -7.67 -6.72
CA ASP A 259 -4.08 -6.64 -5.97
C ASP A 259 -5.57 -6.96 -5.74
N ASN A 260 -5.98 -8.22 -5.92
CA ASN A 260 -7.37 -8.69 -5.79
C ASN A 260 -8.00 -8.46 -4.39
N MET A 261 -7.17 -8.31 -3.34
CA MET A 261 -7.64 -8.02 -1.97
C MET A 261 -7.36 -6.58 -1.54
N VAL A 262 -6.95 -5.73 -2.48
CA VAL A 262 -6.55 -4.35 -2.22
C VAL A 262 -7.68 -3.45 -2.69
N CYS A 263 -8.16 -2.61 -1.80
CA CYS A 263 -9.03 -1.48 -2.09
C CYS A 263 -8.21 -0.20 -1.99
N ILE A 264 -8.47 0.77 -2.85
CA ILE A 264 -7.75 2.05 -2.87
C ILE A 264 -8.76 3.17 -2.68
N ILE A 265 -8.46 4.14 -1.80
CA ILE A 265 -9.18 5.41 -1.71
C ILE A 265 -8.22 6.56 -1.99
N ASP A 266 -8.54 7.34 -3.00
CA ASP A 266 -7.72 8.45 -3.48
C ASP A 266 -8.65 9.45 -4.19
N ASP A 267 -8.37 10.74 -4.12
CA ASP A 267 -9.15 11.75 -4.84
C ASP A 267 -8.79 11.80 -6.34
N ARG A 268 -7.60 11.28 -6.69
CA ARG A 268 -7.03 11.30 -8.02
C ARG A 268 -7.00 9.93 -8.69
N GLU A 269 -7.71 9.80 -9.80
CA GLU A 269 -7.71 8.58 -10.61
C GLU A 269 -6.47 8.46 -11.53
N ASP A 270 -5.96 9.58 -12.01
CA ASP A 270 -4.84 9.65 -12.97
C ASP A 270 -3.56 9.01 -12.43
N VAL A 271 -3.28 9.19 -11.14
CA VAL A 271 -2.08 8.64 -10.48
C VAL A 271 -2.14 7.12 -10.30
N TRP A 272 -3.33 6.54 -10.41
CA TRP A 272 -3.58 5.09 -10.32
C TRP A 272 -3.80 4.42 -11.67
N ARG A 273 -3.64 5.13 -12.79
CA ARG A 273 -3.85 4.59 -14.16
C ARG A 273 -5.23 3.93 -14.32
N HIS A 274 -6.27 4.51 -13.72
CA HIS A 274 -7.64 3.97 -13.79
C HIS A 274 -7.76 2.53 -13.24
N ALA A 275 -7.09 2.25 -12.11
CA ALA A 275 -7.15 0.95 -11.46
C ALA A 275 -8.59 0.59 -11.06
N ALA A 276 -9.02 -0.64 -11.36
CA ALA A 276 -10.41 -1.08 -11.14
C ALA A 276 -10.80 -1.17 -9.65
N ASN A 277 -9.81 -1.28 -8.76
CA ASN A 277 -9.97 -1.33 -7.31
C ASN A 277 -9.88 0.06 -6.64
N LEU A 278 -9.83 1.13 -7.42
CA LEU A 278 -9.89 2.51 -6.92
C LEU A 278 -11.32 2.96 -6.69
N ILE A 279 -11.60 3.39 -5.47
CA ILE A 279 -12.76 4.19 -5.12
C ILE A 279 -12.33 5.65 -5.12
N GLN A 280 -12.61 6.34 -6.22
CA GLN A 280 -12.32 7.77 -6.31
C GLN A 280 -13.19 8.54 -5.33
N VAL A 281 -12.58 9.24 -4.37
CA VAL A 281 -13.31 10.09 -3.43
C VAL A 281 -13.39 11.52 -3.94
N ARG A 282 -14.43 12.25 -3.52
CA ARG A 282 -14.46 13.69 -3.80
C ARG A 282 -13.29 14.38 -3.10
N PRO A 283 -12.51 15.23 -3.79
CA PRO A 283 -11.43 16.00 -3.19
C PRO A 283 -11.92 16.81 -1.99
N TYR A 284 -11.23 16.66 -0.87
CA TYR A 284 -11.50 17.41 0.34
C TYR A 284 -10.79 18.76 0.29
N SER A 285 -11.56 19.80 0.00
CA SER A 285 -11.08 21.17 -0.04
C SER A 285 -11.67 21.98 1.11
N PHE A 286 -10.80 22.41 2.02
CA PHE A 286 -11.14 23.33 3.12
C PHE A 286 -10.50 24.73 2.94
N PHE A 287 -9.27 24.78 2.43
CA PHE A 287 -8.54 26.02 2.17
C PHE A 287 -8.83 26.44 0.73
N GLN A 288 -9.63 27.48 0.53
CA GLN A 288 -10.21 27.81 -0.78
C GLN A 288 -9.17 28.14 -1.87
N SER A 289 -7.98 28.60 -1.48
CA SER A 289 -6.87 28.96 -2.38
C SER A 289 -5.80 27.88 -2.51
N THR A 290 -5.96 26.74 -1.84
CA THR A 290 -4.93 25.70 -1.78
C THR A 290 -5.42 24.42 -2.46
N GLY A 291 -4.65 23.94 -3.44
CA GLY A 291 -4.81 22.62 -4.05
C GLY A 291 -4.02 21.53 -3.31
N ASP A 292 -3.78 20.39 -3.96
CA ASP A 292 -2.88 19.38 -3.42
C ASP A 292 -1.42 19.88 -3.50
N ILE A 293 -0.84 20.20 -2.34
CA ILE A 293 0.53 20.73 -2.22
C ILE A 293 1.62 19.68 -2.50
N ASN A 294 1.25 18.40 -2.55
CA ASN A 294 2.14 17.28 -2.83
C ASN A 294 1.88 16.65 -4.19
N ALA A 295 0.99 17.23 -5.01
CA ALA A 295 0.67 16.74 -6.34
C ALA A 295 1.94 16.57 -7.20
N PRO A 296 2.11 15.45 -7.93
CA PRO A 296 3.13 15.34 -8.95
C PRO A 296 2.96 16.42 -10.04
N PRO A 297 4.05 16.86 -10.70
CA PRO A 297 3.99 17.86 -11.76
C PRO A 297 3.01 17.45 -12.88
N PRO A 298 2.21 18.39 -13.41
CA PRO A 298 1.26 18.10 -14.48
C PRO A 298 1.98 17.64 -15.76
N LEU A 299 1.34 16.75 -16.52
CA LEU A 299 1.84 16.32 -17.81
C LEU A 299 1.78 17.51 -18.79
N VAL A 300 2.94 17.92 -19.32
CA VAL A 300 2.99 18.86 -20.45
C VAL A 300 2.45 18.13 -21.67
N CYS A 301 1.16 18.34 -21.97
CA CYS A 301 0.59 17.92 -23.25
C CYS A 301 1.24 18.75 -24.37
N LYS A 302 2.20 18.18 -25.09
CA LYS A 302 2.50 18.67 -26.44
C LYS A 302 1.23 18.53 -27.26
N ASN A 303 0.78 19.62 -27.88
CA ASN A 303 -0.43 19.72 -28.71
C ASN A 303 -0.60 18.51 -29.65
N ILE A 304 -1.33 17.48 -29.20
CA ILE A 304 -1.85 16.46 -30.10
C ILE A 304 -3.15 17.03 -30.65
N ARG A 305 -3.14 17.34 -31.96
CA ARG A 305 -4.33 17.74 -32.70
C ARG A 305 -5.46 16.76 -32.40
N ARG A 306 -6.62 17.29 -31.97
CA ARG A 306 -7.85 16.54 -31.71
C ARG A 306 -8.17 15.63 -32.91
N ALA A 307 -7.94 14.33 -32.77
CA ALA A 307 -8.51 13.34 -33.66
C ALA A 307 -9.96 13.07 -33.23
N SER A 308 -10.87 13.13 -34.19
CA SER A 308 -12.31 12.98 -34.02
C SER A 308 -12.65 11.68 -33.28
N LYS A 309 -13.48 11.80 -32.22
CA LYS A 309 -14.02 10.66 -31.46
C LYS A 309 -14.79 9.73 -32.41
N LYS A 310 -14.28 8.53 -32.69
CA LYS A 310 -15.12 7.42 -33.17
C LYS A 310 -15.87 6.85 -31.97
N ARG A 311 -17.19 6.83 -32.04
CA ARG A 311 -18.06 6.08 -31.13
C ARG A 311 -17.71 4.59 -31.27
N VAL A 312 -17.18 3.99 -30.21
CA VAL A 312 -17.12 2.54 -30.08
C VAL A 312 -18.45 2.10 -29.48
N SER A 313 -19.18 1.26 -30.20
CA SER A 313 -20.36 0.57 -29.67
C SER A 313 -19.89 -0.47 -28.67
N VAL A 314 -20.18 -0.26 -27.38
CA VAL A 314 -19.93 -1.25 -26.33
C VAL A 314 -21.00 -2.33 -26.44
N ALA A 315 -20.60 -3.55 -26.76
CA ALA A 315 -21.47 -4.72 -26.67
C ALA A 315 -21.82 -4.95 -25.19
N GLN A 316 -23.11 -5.15 -24.89
CA GLN A 316 -23.59 -5.57 -23.59
C GLN A 316 -22.98 -6.95 -23.24
N GLY A 317 -21.95 -6.93 -22.41
CA GLY A 317 -21.25 -8.12 -21.94
C GLY A 317 -20.38 -7.75 -20.74
N ALA A 318 -20.97 -7.91 -19.56
CA ALA A 318 -20.41 -7.76 -18.20
C ALA A 318 -19.66 -6.45 -17.91
N LEU A 319 -20.28 -5.60 -17.07
CA LEU A 319 -19.67 -4.43 -16.44
C LEU A 319 -18.39 -4.79 -15.65
N PHE A 320 -18.21 -6.08 -15.33
CA PHE A 320 -17.08 -6.64 -14.58
C PHE A 320 -16.44 -7.80 -15.37
N PRO A 321 -15.26 -7.60 -15.97
CA PRO A 321 -14.56 -8.64 -16.73
C PRO A 321 -14.18 -9.90 -15.92
N CYS A 322 -14.19 -9.82 -14.59
CA CYS A 322 -13.77 -10.89 -13.67
C CYS A 322 -14.91 -11.42 -12.76
N GLY A 323 -16.17 -11.12 -13.08
CA GLY A 323 -17.35 -11.57 -12.32
C GLY A 323 -17.72 -10.71 -11.10
N ASP A 324 -18.92 -10.91 -10.59
CA ASP A 324 -19.64 -9.94 -9.74
C ASP A 324 -19.48 -10.23 -8.23
N ASN A 325 -18.75 -11.29 -7.88
CA ASN A 325 -18.70 -11.88 -6.54
C ASN A 325 -18.04 -10.99 -5.46
N MET A 326 -17.34 -9.92 -5.85
CA MET A 326 -16.65 -8.98 -4.95
C MET A 326 -17.08 -7.52 -5.15
N VAL A 327 -18.20 -7.29 -5.84
CA VAL A 327 -18.75 -5.96 -6.11
C VAL A 327 -19.89 -5.69 -5.15
N CYS A 328 -19.93 -4.51 -4.55
CA CYS A 328 -21.09 -4.01 -3.79
C CYS A 328 -21.68 -2.83 -4.54
N ILE A 329 -22.98 -2.88 -4.86
CA ILE A 329 -23.69 -1.77 -5.50
C ILE A 329 -24.43 -1.03 -4.38
N ILE A 330 -24.22 0.28 -4.24
CA ILE A 330 -24.92 1.10 -3.24
C ILE A 330 -25.70 2.16 -4.00
N ASP A 331 -27.02 2.03 -3.99
CA ASP A 331 -27.91 2.88 -4.77
C ASP A 331 -29.27 2.95 -4.05
N ASP A 332 -30.01 4.04 -4.19
CA ASP A 332 -31.37 4.15 -3.64
C ASP A 332 -32.44 3.56 -4.58
N ARG A 333 -32.04 3.22 -5.82
CA ARG A 333 -32.94 2.77 -6.89
C ARG A 333 -32.75 1.32 -7.31
N GLU A 334 -33.61 0.44 -6.79
CA GLU A 334 -33.63 -0.99 -7.16
C GLU A 334 -34.07 -1.22 -8.62
N ASP A 335 -34.92 -0.33 -9.17
CA ASP A 335 -35.49 -0.50 -10.50
C ASP A 335 -34.45 -0.40 -11.63
N VAL A 336 -33.32 0.27 -11.37
CA VAL A 336 -32.16 0.36 -12.27
C VAL A 336 -31.31 -0.92 -12.24
N TRP A 337 -31.29 -1.61 -11.11
CA TRP A 337 -30.40 -2.74 -10.81
C TRP A 337 -31.17 -4.07 -10.66
N ARG A 338 -32.29 -4.23 -11.37
CA ARG A 338 -33.12 -5.44 -11.30
C ARG A 338 -32.25 -6.69 -11.46
N HIS A 339 -32.34 -7.60 -10.50
CA HIS A 339 -31.59 -8.87 -10.41
C HIS A 339 -30.13 -8.80 -9.92
N ALA A 340 -29.63 -7.65 -9.47
CA ALA A 340 -28.32 -7.56 -8.84
C ALA A 340 -28.38 -8.01 -7.36
N ALA A 341 -27.92 -9.24 -7.08
CA ALA A 341 -27.92 -9.82 -5.72
C ALA A 341 -27.01 -9.07 -4.71
N ASN A 342 -26.16 -8.19 -5.21
CA ASN A 342 -25.17 -7.41 -4.48
C ASN A 342 -25.55 -5.92 -4.33
N LEU A 343 -26.81 -5.55 -4.59
CA LEU A 343 -27.35 -4.22 -4.29
C LEU A 343 -27.64 -4.06 -2.80
N ILE A 344 -27.01 -3.07 -2.18
CA ILE A 344 -27.36 -2.52 -0.88
C ILE A 344 -28.20 -1.26 -1.13
N GLN A 345 -29.52 -1.40 -1.02
CA GLN A 345 -30.41 -0.27 -1.19
C GLN A 345 -30.26 0.72 -0.03
N VAL A 346 -29.90 1.96 -0.35
CA VAL A 346 -29.85 3.05 0.63
C VAL A 346 -31.13 3.87 0.60
N ARG A 347 -31.43 4.57 1.70
CA ARG A 347 -32.61 5.44 1.74
C ARG A 347 -32.39 6.64 0.81
N PRO A 348 -33.39 7.00 -0.02
CA PRO A 348 -33.32 8.20 -0.84
C PRO A 348 -33.03 9.44 0.01
N TYR A 349 -32.04 10.23 -0.41
CA TYR A 349 -31.69 11.48 0.25
C TYR A 349 -32.36 12.66 -0.46
N SER A 350 -33.58 12.99 -0.03
CA SER A 350 -34.34 14.14 -0.54
C SER A 350 -34.12 15.37 0.35
N PHE A 351 -33.17 16.22 -0.03
CA PHE A 351 -32.91 17.51 0.63
C PHE A 351 -33.82 18.65 0.12
N PHE A 352 -34.15 18.64 -1.18
CA PHE A 352 -35.08 19.59 -1.79
C PHE A 352 -36.44 18.93 -1.95
N GLN A 353 -37.44 19.39 -1.19
CA GLN A 353 -38.82 18.96 -1.41
C GLN A 353 -39.25 19.44 -2.81
N SER A 354 -39.88 18.57 -3.59
CA SER A 354 -40.33 18.76 -4.99
C SER A 354 -39.30 18.49 -6.10
N THR A 355 -38.02 18.27 -5.80
CA THR A 355 -37.04 17.87 -6.81
C THR A 355 -36.96 16.34 -6.84
N GLY A 356 -37.59 15.71 -7.83
CA GLY A 356 -37.42 14.28 -8.10
C GLY A 356 -35.99 13.93 -8.54
N ASP A 357 -35.72 12.65 -8.80
CA ASP A 357 -34.45 12.24 -9.40
C ASP A 357 -34.33 12.81 -10.82
N ILE A 358 -33.51 13.85 -10.97
CA ILE A 358 -33.29 14.54 -12.25
C ILE A 358 -32.69 13.62 -13.33
N ASN A 359 -32.11 12.49 -12.93
CA ASN A 359 -31.53 11.49 -13.82
C ASN A 359 -32.45 10.27 -13.96
N ALA A 360 -33.71 10.37 -13.53
CA ALA A 360 -34.65 9.27 -13.68
C ALA A 360 -34.77 8.87 -15.15
N PRO A 361 -34.56 7.58 -15.49
CA PRO A 361 -34.89 7.08 -16.82
C PRO A 361 -36.38 7.30 -17.05
N PRO A 362 -36.78 7.62 -18.28
CA PRO A 362 -38.18 7.83 -18.62
C PRO A 362 -38.99 6.58 -18.24
N PRO A 363 -40.23 6.75 -17.74
CA PRO A 363 -41.09 5.63 -17.41
C PRO A 363 -41.23 4.73 -18.65
N LEU A 364 -41.09 3.42 -18.45
CA LEU A 364 -41.36 2.45 -19.50
C LEU A 364 -42.87 2.44 -19.75
N ASP A 365 -43.30 2.93 -20.92
CA ASP A 365 -44.70 2.93 -21.34
C ASP A 365 -45.23 1.50 -21.42
N GLU A 366 -45.92 1.07 -20.37
CA GLU A 366 -46.77 -0.11 -20.44
C GLU A 366 -48.15 0.26 -21.00
N LYS A 367 -48.31 -0.15 -22.27
CA LYS A 367 -49.52 -0.68 -22.93
C LYS A 367 -50.38 0.26 -23.78
N SER A 368 -50.57 -0.17 -25.03
CA SER A 368 -51.93 -0.28 -25.59
C SER A 368 -52.11 -1.56 -26.39
N LYS A 369 -52.70 -2.57 -25.74
CA LYS A 369 -53.71 -3.43 -26.36
C LYS A 369 -55.00 -3.25 -25.57
N GLN A 370 -56.07 -3.07 -26.34
CA GLN A 370 -57.50 -3.13 -26.02
C GLN A 370 -58.20 -1.82 -25.62
N GLU A 371 -58.94 -1.34 -26.63
CA GLU A 371 -60.16 -0.55 -26.61
C GLU A 371 -61.20 -1.10 -25.62
N THR A 372 -61.97 -0.23 -24.97
CA THR A 372 -63.41 -0.05 -25.22
C THR A 372 -63.96 1.21 -24.52
N ASN A 373 -64.38 2.17 -25.34
CA ASN A 373 -65.59 3.02 -25.31
C ASN A 373 -66.11 3.74 -24.03
N ASN A 374 -66.27 5.07 -24.23
CA ASN A 374 -67.39 5.97 -23.85
C ASN A 374 -67.45 6.43 -22.37
N VAL A 375 -67.64 7.70 -21.98
CA VAL A 375 -68.36 8.88 -22.54
C VAL A 375 -67.71 10.19 -22.04
N LYS A 376 -67.91 11.25 -22.86
CA LYS A 376 -67.58 12.68 -22.71
C LYS A 376 -68.10 13.38 -21.44
N ASN A 377 -67.36 14.39 -20.94
CA ASN A 377 -67.68 15.83 -20.96
C ASN A 377 -66.96 16.59 -19.84
N GLY A 378 -66.51 17.82 -20.12
CA GLY A 378 -66.49 18.90 -19.13
C GLY A 378 -65.16 19.63 -18.98
N ASP A 379 -65.02 20.77 -19.67
CA ASP A 379 -64.08 21.85 -19.38
C ASP A 379 -64.03 22.25 -17.89
N GLN A 380 -62.85 22.60 -17.39
CA GLN A 380 -62.67 23.83 -16.60
C GLN A 380 -61.19 24.20 -16.42
N LYS A 381 -60.84 25.40 -16.89
CA LYS A 381 -59.66 26.18 -16.50
C LYS A 381 -59.79 26.64 -15.04
N SER A 382 -58.68 26.65 -14.30
CA SER A 382 -58.46 27.64 -13.25
C SER A 382 -56.96 27.94 -13.07
N ASN A 383 -56.65 29.23 -13.16
CA ASN A 383 -55.41 29.89 -12.79
C ASN A 383 -55.14 29.84 -11.27
N GLN A 384 -53.98 30.42 -10.90
CA GLN A 384 -53.58 30.99 -9.59
C GLN A 384 -52.77 30.05 -8.70
N GLU A 385 -51.74 30.47 -7.97
CA GLU A 385 -50.91 31.69 -7.87
C GLU A 385 -49.72 31.29 -6.98
N MET A 386 -48.58 31.98 -7.09
CA MET A 386 -47.49 31.87 -6.11
C MET A 386 -47.87 32.55 -4.79
N PRO A 387 -47.50 32.02 -3.61
CA PRO A 387 -47.47 32.79 -2.39
C PRO A 387 -46.10 33.43 -2.16
N THR A 388 -46.17 34.72 -1.81
CA THR A 388 -45.12 35.62 -1.36
C THR A 388 -44.62 35.30 0.05
N LEU A 389 -43.38 35.73 0.31
CA LEU A 389 -42.76 35.91 1.62
C LEU A 389 -43.53 36.95 2.44
N ASP A 390 -43.67 36.74 3.75
CA ASP A 390 -43.35 37.72 4.80
C ASP A 390 -43.66 37.19 6.21
N ASP A 391 -43.03 37.86 7.18
CA ASP A 391 -43.23 37.88 8.64
C ASP A 391 -42.37 36.99 9.56
N GLU A 392 -41.22 37.58 9.94
CA GLU A 392 -40.58 37.49 11.26
C GLU A 392 -41.57 37.70 12.43
N PRO A 393 -41.22 37.20 13.63
CA PRO A 393 -41.21 38.14 14.75
C PRO A 393 -39.98 38.02 15.67
N GLU A 394 -39.50 39.19 16.06
CA GLU A 394 -38.46 39.48 17.05
C GLU A 394 -38.80 39.07 18.51
N LYS A 395 -37.71 38.80 19.24
CA LYS A 395 -37.41 39.03 20.67
C LYS A 395 -37.99 38.10 21.76
N LYS A 396 -37.06 37.53 22.54
CA LYS A 396 -36.75 38.00 23.91
C LYS A 396 -35.40 37.47 24.42
N GLU A 397 -34.56 38.40 24.87
CA GLU A 397 -33.37 38.19 25.67
C GLU A 397 -33.75 37.70 27.08
N GLU A 398 -32.95 36.78 27.63
CA GLU A 398 -32.83 36.62 29.08
C GLU A 398 -31.35 36.43 29.44
N THR A 399 -30.84 37.40 30.17
CA THR A 399 -29.51 37.49 30.76
C THR A 399 -29.37 36.54 31.93
N LYS A 400 -28.29 35.74 31.98
CA LYS A 400 -27.79 35.17 33.23
C LYS A 400 -26.29 35.36 33.36
N ASP A 401 -25.99 36.32 34.22
CA ASP A 401 -24.73 36.65 34.85
C ASP A 401 -24.31 35.50 35.78
N ILE A 402 -23.12 34.91 35.60
CA ILE A 402 -22.47 34.10 36.63
C ILE A 402 -21.00 34.49 36.70
N THR A 403 -20.70 35.13 37.83
CA THR A 403 -19.44 35.62 38.32
C THR A 403 -18.40 34.52 38.54
N LYS A 404 -17.14 34.90 38.28
CA LYS A 404 -15.90 34.22 38.65
C LYS A 404 -15.89 33.85 40.14
N ASN A 405 -15.38 32.65 40.46
CA ASN A 405 -14.66 32.43 41.71
C ASN A 405 -13.35 31.69 41.45
N TYR A 406 -12.28 32.36 41.85
CA TYR A 406 -10.92 31.86 41.97
C TYR A 406 -10.84 30.83 43.10
N CYS A 407 -10.08 29.76 42.90
CA CYS A 407 -9.51 29.01 44.01
C CYS A 407 -8.09 28.56 43.62
N THR A 408 -7.12 29.34 44.09
CA THR A 408 -5.74 28.92 44.33
C THR A 408 -5.73 28.03 45.58
N ILE A 409 -4.89 26.99 45.62
CA ILE A 409 -3.99 26.62 46.72
C ILE A 409 -3.06 25.48 46.22
N ASN A 410 -1.76 25.79 46.32
CA ASN A 410 -0.54 24.98 46.50
C ASN A 410 -0.39 23.60 45.87
#